data_AF-A0A3B9K0F7-F1
#
_entry.id   AF-A0A3B9K0F7-F1
#
_cell.length_a   1.000
_cell.length_b   1.000
_cell.length_c   1.000
_cell.angle_alpha   90.00
_cell.angle_beta   90.00
_cell.angle_gamma   90.00
#
_symmetry.space_group_name_H-M   'P 1'
#
loop_
_entity.id
_entity.type
_entity.pdbx_description
1 polymer ?
#
loop_
_entity_poly.entity_id
_entity_poly.type
_entity_poly.pdbx_seq_one_letter_code
_entity_poly.pdbx_strand_id
1 'polypeptide(L)' 'MLNKVKGFLKEVTEVGLVLIALGIVLQILFGSSVAFIGGNIVGNLTGLIGALGSNGLVGLIALAVIIWIYQRR' A
#
# COMPACT_ATOMS: atom_id res chain seq x y z
N MET A 1 19.07 -0.68 20.14
CA MET A 1 18.54 0.50 19.42
C MET A 1 17.80 0.10 18.14
N LEU A 2 18.39 -0.76 17.28
CA LEU A 2 17.74 -1.26 16.06
C LEU A 2 16.36 -1.90 16.29
N ASN A 3 16.18 -2.66 17.37
CA ASN A 3 14.88 -3.27 17.69
C ASN A 3 13.78 -2.24 17.98
N LYS A 4 14.12 -1.10 18.61
CA LYS A 4 13.18 0.00 18.86
C LYS A 4 12.76 0.69 17.56
N VAL A 5 13.70 0.92 16.65
CA VAL A 5 13.42 1.50 15.33
C VAL A 5 12.56 0.56 14.49
N LYS A 6 12.88 -0.75 14.48
CA LYS A 6 12.05 -1.76 13.79
C LYS A 6 10.62 -1.81 14.35
N GLY A 7 10.46 -1.76 15.68
CA GLY A 7 9.15 -1.69 16.33
C GLY A 7 8.36 -0.44 15.91
N PHE A 8 8.97 0.73 16.02
CA PHE A 8 8.34 2.00 15.62
C PHE A 8 7.90 1.99 14.14
N LEU A 9 8.77 1.55 13.22
CA LEU A 9 8.43 1.46 11.80
C LEU A 9 7.27 0.49 11.54
N LYS A 10 7.19 -0.61 12.30
CA LYS A 10 6.08 -1.57 12.21
C LYS A 10 4.76 -0.92 12.62
N GLU A 11 4.73 -0.25 13.78
CA GLU A 11 3.54 0.44 14.28
C GLU A 11 3.06 1.54 13.32
N VAL A 12 3.98 2.39 12.82
CA VAL A 12 3.63 3.43 11.85
C VAL A 12 3.11 2.82 10.54
N THR A 13 3.67 1.70 10.09
CA THR A 13 3.18 1.00 8.90
C THR A 13 1.78 0.44 9.13
N GLU A 14 1.49 -0.16 10.29
CA GLU A 14 0.16 -0.67 10.61
C GLU A 14 -0.88 0.44 10.63
N VAL A 15 -0.59 1.57 11.27
CA VAL A 15 -1.45 2.76 11.25
C VAL A 15 -1.64 3.28 9.82
N GLY A 16 -0.55 3.39 9.06
CA GLY A 16 -0.59 3.82 7.66
C GLY A 16 -1.45 2.93 6.78
N LEU A 17 -1.41 1.60 6.95
CA LEU A 17 -2.24 0.65 6.20
C LEU A 17 -3.73 0.84 6.48
N VAL A 18 -4.11 1.07 7.74
CA VAL A 18 -5.51 1.37 8.11
C VAL A 18 -5.97 2.68 7.48
N LEU A 19 -5.12 3.71 7.48
CA LEU A 19 -5.42 4.99 6.84
C LEU A 19 -5.56 4.87 5.32
N ILE A 20 -4.72 4.06 4.66
CA ILE A 20 -4.83 3.75 3.23
C ILE A 20 -6.16 3.04 2.94
N ALA A 21 -6.53 2.04 3.74
CA ALA A 21 -7.79 1.31 3.57
C ALA A 21 -9.00 2.25 3.71
N LEU A 22 -9.01 3.12 4.73
CA LEU A 22 -10.02 4.15 4.89
C LEU A 22 -10.06 5.09 3.68
N GLY A 23 -8.90 5.52 3.20
CA GLY A 23 -8.81 6.41 2.05
C GLY A 23 -9.34 5.80 0.76
N ILE A 24 -9.09 4.52 0.52
CA ILE A 24 -9.66 3.79 -0.61
C ILE A 24 -11.19 3.80 -0.53
N VAL A 25 -11.77 3.48 0.63
CA VAL A 25 -13.24 3.48 0.80
C VAL A 25 -13.82 4.86 0.53
N LEU A 26 -13.25 5.90 1.14
CA LEU A 26 -13.78 7.27 1.01
C LEU A 26 -13.63 7.80 -0.42
N GLN A 27 -12.52 7.51 -1.09
CA GLN A 27 -12.30 7.93 -2.46
C GLN A 27 -13.20 7.19 -3.46
N ILE A 28 -13.57 5.93 -3.18
CA ILE A 28 -14.57 5.21 -3.98
C ILE A 28 -15.97 5.83 -3.80
N LEU A 29 -16.33 6.23 -2.58
CA LEU A 29 -17.66 6.78 -2.27
C LEU A 29 -17.83 8.22 -2.77
N PHE A 30 -16.83 9.07 -2.56
CA PHE A 30 -16.92 10.51 -2.79
C PHE A 30 -16.08 11.02 -3.97
N GLY A 31 -15.34 10.13 -4.64
CA GLY A 31 -14.44 10.49 -5.74
C GLY A 31 -13.16 11.20 -5.27
N SER A 32 -12.54 11.97 -6.16
CA SER A 32 -11.25 12.66 -5.94
C SER A 32 -11.28 13.85 -4.97
N SER A 33 -12.45 14.19 -4.40
CA SER A 33 -12.68 15.38 -3.56
C SER A 33 -12.70 15.06 -2.06
N VAL A 34 -11.83 14.19 -1.57
CA VAL A 34 -11.76 13.88 -0.13
C VAL A 34 -10.92 14.93 0.59
N ALA A 35 -11.57 15.92 1.23
CA ALA A 35 -10.92 17.12 1.79
C ALA A 35 -9.81 16.86 2.82
N PHE A 36 -9.80 15.70 3.46
CA PHE A 36 -8.87 15.32 4.53
C PHE A 36 -7.85 14.26 4.11
N ILE A 37 -7.89 13.80 2.84
CA ILE A 37 -6.92 12.85 2.29
C ILE A 37 -6.27 13.51 1.06
N GLY A 38 -5.07 14.06 1.27
CA GLY A 38 -4.28 14.63 0.18
C GLY A 38 -3.79 13.53 -0.77
N GLY A 39 -4.29 13.53 -2.00
CA GLY A 39 -3.77 12.70 -3.09
C GLY A 39 -4.74 11.62 -3.60
N ASN A 40 -4.35 10.97 -4.70
CA ASN A 40 -5.14 9.95 -5.40
C ASN A 40 -4.69 8.54 -4.98
N ILE A 41 -5.19 8.03 -3.85
CA ILE A 41 -4.80 6.72 -3.31
C ILE A 41 -5.23 5.59 -4.24
N VAL A 42 -6.49 5.60 -4.69
CA VAL A 42 -7.03 4.57 -5.58
C VAL A 42 -6.24 4.53 -6.90
N GLY A 43 -5.93 5.69 -7.47
CA GLY A 43 -5.13 5.80 -8.70
C GLY A 43 -3.69 5.34 -8.52
N ASN A 44 -3.06 5.65 -7.39
CA ASN A 44 -1.71 5.14 -7.09
C ASN A 44 -1.72 3.61 -6.96
N LEU A 45 -2.74 3.03 -6.32
CA LEU A 45 -2.88 1.59 -6.16
C LEU A 45 -3.14 0.90 -7.51
N THR A 46 -4.11 1.38 -8.29
CA THR A 46 -4.43 0.79 -9.59
C THR A 46 -3.30 0.97 -10.59
N GLY A 47 -2.58 2.09 -10.54
CA GLY A 47 -1.36 2.31 -11.33
C GLY A 47 -0.27 1.30 -11.01
N LEU A 48 -0.04 1.01 -9.72
CA LEU A 48 0.92 0.00 -9.29
C LEU A 48 0.49 -1.41 -9.73
N ILE A 49 -0.78 -1.77 -9.57
CA ILE A 49 -1.33 -3.05 -10.04
C ILE A 49 -1.18 -3.17 -11.57
N GLY A 50 -1.49 -2.10 -12.31
CA GLY A 50 -1.32 -2.04 -13.76
C GLY A 50 0.13 -2.26 -14.18
N ALA A 51 1.09 -1.60 -13.51
CA ALA A 51 2.51 -1.80 -13.76
C ALA A 51 2.97 -3.23 -13.47
N LEU A 52 2.46 -3.87 -12.41
CA LEU A 52 2.76 -5.28 -12.15
C LEU A 52 2.16 -6.19 -13.23
N GLY A 53 0.91 -5.95 -13.65
CA GLY A 53 0.25 -6.72 -14.70
C GLY A 53 0.92 -6.59 -16.08
N SER A 54 1.35 -5.38 -16.46
CA SER A 54 1.98 -5.12 -17.76
C SER A 54 3.34 -5.79 -17.93
N ASN A 55 4.03 -6.06 -16.82
CA ASN A 55 5.33 -6.75 -16.80
C ASN A 55 5.21 -8.29 -16.79
N GLY A 56 3.98 -8.84 -16.80
CA GLY A 56 3.72 -10.28 -16.89
C GLY A 56 4.44 -11.09 -15.80
N LEU A 57 5.36 -11.98 -16.22
CA LEU A 57 6.13 -12.85 -15.32
C LEU A 57 6.95 -12.06 -14.29
N VAL A 58 7.55 -10.94 -14.69
CA VAL A 58 8.37 -10.12 -13.78
C VAL A 58 7.51 -9.51 -12.68
N GLY A 59 6.28 -9.10 -13.01
CA GLY A 59 5.31 -8.62 -12.02
C GLY A 59 4.88 -9.70 -11.02
N LEU A 60 4.66 -10.93 -11.49
CA LEU A 60 4.34 -12.06 -10.62
C LEU A 60 5.49 -12.42 -9.68
N ILE A 61 6.73 -12.39 -10.17
CA ILE A 61 7.92 -12.61 -9.34
C ILE A 61 8.05 -11.51 -8.29
N ALA A 62 7.85 -10.23 -8.67
CA ALA A 62 7.87 -9.13 -7.72
C ALA A 62 6.81 -9.30 -6.62
N LEU A 63 5.58 -9.70 -6.99
CA LEU A 63 4.52 -9.98 -6.03
C LEU A 63 4.88 -11.15 -5.10
N ALA A 64 5.44 -12.23 -5.63
CA ALA A 64 5.88 -13.39 -4.84
C ALA A 64 6.95 -13.00 -3.82
N VAL A 65 7.92 -12.18 -4.21
CA VAL A 65 8.96 -11.67 -3.31
C VAL A 65 8.35 -10.80 -2.20
N ILE A 66 7.42 -9.90 -2.53
CA ILE A 66 6.74 -9.05 -1.54
C ILE A 66 5.99 -9.92 -0.51
N ILE A 67 5.21 -10.90 -0.97
CA ILE A 67 4.47 -11.82 -0.10
C ILE A 67 5.43 -12.61 0.78
N TRP A 68 6.52 -13.13 0.22
CA TRP A 68 7.52 -13.89 0.96
C TRP A 68 8.19 -13.06 2.07
N ILE A 69 8.55 -11.81 1.78
CA ILE A 69 9.11 -10.89 2.80
C ILE A 69 8.08 -10.62 3.91
N TYR A 70 6.82 -10.42 3.54
CA TYR A 70 5.75 -10.15 4.51
C TYR A 70 5.47 -11.37 5.42
N GLN A 71 5.46 -12.58 4.87
CA GLN A 71 5.26 -13.82 5.65
C GLN A 71 6.48 -14.18 6.51
N ARG A 72 7.68 -13.71 6.16
CA ARG A 72 8.90 -13.92 6.94
C ARG A 72 9.06 -12.94 8.12
N ARG A 73 8.08 -12.05 8.33
CA ARG A 73 8.00 -11.17 9.50
C ARG A 73 7.73 -11.94 10.78
#